data_AF-A0A452YSZ9-F1
#
_entry.id   AF-A0A452YSZ9-F1
#
_cell.length_a   1.000
_cell.length_b   1.000
_cell.length_c   1.000
_cell.angle_alpha   90.00
_cell.angle_beta   90.00
_cell.angle_gamma   90.00
#
_symmetry.space_group_name_H-M   'P 1'
#
loop_
_entity.id
_entity.type
_entity.pdbx_description
1 polymer ?
#
loop_
_entity_poly.entity_id
_entity_poly.type
_entity_poly.pdbx_seq_one_letter_code
_entity_poly.pdbx_strand_id
1 'polypeptide(L)'
;EMAAAVDLEDAFGAVFGEAKPEGHPTARPILFRAHARSAATLRVVATDCHSLAWGCSLSVSDLDDLRDDVGIGGSWVDFLDYLKSSLSSGEVKLLFAGDQLRKSTGSDGAKLVATKAKGLPLITISLHSVTGAVTSDVIAEFSLGLYGAYRTARELVSKEQEQMSQLMGSLSTEREKNEIMQKQLESLSFLDKRKATKPKLLADQVPSVSAVTLGSDQVTAPVQQQISVPSPSKAPPAKVTKRVAPTSRRLYNNP
;
A
#
# COMPACT_ATOMS: atom_id res chain seq x y z
N GLU A 1 14.11 0.15 24.42
CA GLU A 1 13.37 1.43 24.31
C GLU A 1 11.94 1.10 24.63
N MET A 2 11.43 1.53 25.80
CA MET A 2 10.07 1.22 26.23
C MET A 2 9.08 1.73 25.17
N ALA A 3 7.99 1.00 24.95
CA ALA A 3 6.81 1.37 24.17
C ALA A 3 6.13 2.64 24.74
N ALA A 4 6.85 3.75 24.75
CA ALA A 4 6.35 5.03 25.19
C ALA A 4 5.45 5.59 24.08
N ALA A 5 4.15 5.51 24.33
CA ALA A 5 3.11 6.38 23.77
C ALA A 5 2.79 6.25 22.27
N VAL A 6 2.73 5.03 21.73
CA VAL A 6 1.95 4.82 20.49
C VAL A 6 0.57 4.33 20.89
N ASP A 7 -0.42 5.20 20.74
CA ASP A 7 -1.82 4.85 20.90
C ASP A 7 -2.22 3.83 19.82
N LEU A 8 -2.58 2.61 20.24
CA LEU A 8 -3.01 1.56 19.32
C LEU A 8 -4.23 1.98 18.49
N GLU A 9 -5.12 2.83 19.01
CA GLU A 9 -6.30 3.31 18.29
C GLU A 9 -5.90 4.16 17.09
N ASP A 10 -4.97 5.09 17.29
CA ASP A 10 -4.48 5.97 16.24
C ASP A 10 -3.56 5.23 15.26
N ALA A 11 -2.71 4.33 15.75
CA ALA A 11 -1.70 3.66 14.93
C ALA A 11 -2.26 2.48 14.12
N PHE A 12 -3.15 1.67 14.70
CA PHE A 12 -3.60 0.43 14.07
C PHE A 12 -4.93 0.61 13.33
N GLY A 13 -5.92 1.22 13.99
CA GLY A 13 -7.30 1.28 13.52
C GLY A 13 -7.99 -0.10 13.51
N ALA A 14 -8.57 -0.48 12.37
CA ALA A 14 -9.22 -1.79 12.19
C ALA A 14 -8.90 -2.41 10.82
N VAL A 15 -8.80 -3.74 10.79
CA VAL A 15 -8.63 -4.57 9.60
C VAL A 15 -9.75 -5.60 9.59
N PHE A 16 -10.41 -5.73 8.44
CA PHE A 16 -11.39 -6.77 8.17
C PHE A 16 -10.90 -7.63 7.01
N GLY A 17 -11.22 -8.91 7.04
CA GLY A 17 -10.92 -9.81 5.94
C GLY A 17 -11.63 -11.14 6.05
N GLU A 18 -11.41 -11.98 5.06
CA GLU A 18 -11.84 -13.37 5.05
C GLU A 18 -10.65 -14.28 5.40
N ALA A 19 -10.84 -15.21 6.32
CA ALA A 19 -9.85 -16.22 6.67
C ALA A 19 -10.26 -17.57 6.07
N LYS A 20 -9.35 -18.18 5.31
CA LYS A 20 -9.59 -19.51 4.74
C LYS A 20 -9.51 -20.58 5.82
N PRO A 21 -10.59 -21.32 6.11
CA PRO A 21 -10.58 -22.39 7.10
C PRO A 21 -9.76 -23.57 6.58
N GLU A 22 -8.86 -24.09 7.42
CA GLU A 22 -8.03 -25.25 7.10
C GLU A 22 -8.22 -26.33 8.18
N GLY A 23 -8.36 -27.58 7.76
CA GLY A 23 -8.53 -28.71 8.68
C GLY A 23 -9.95 -28.89 9.23
N HIS A 24 -10.89 -27.99 8.91
CA HIS A 24 -12.31 -28.17 9.19
C HIS A 24 -13.16 -27.67 8.00
N PRO A 25 -14.04 -28.49 7.43
CA PRO A 25 -14.95 -28.03 6.39
C PRO A 25 -16.04 -27.14 7.01
N THR A 26 -15.86 -25.83 6.99
CA THR A 26 -16.95 -24.90 7.31
C THR A 26 -17.78 -24.69 6.04
N ALA A 27 -19.11 -24.81 6.15
CA ALA A 27 -20.01 -24.51 5.03
C ALA A 27 -20.14 -23.00 4.75
N ARG A 28 -19.66 -22.17 5.70
CA ARG A 28 -19.76 -20.70 5.66
C ARG A 28 -18.37 -20.07 5.57
N PRO A 29 -18.24 -18.93 4.87
CA PRO A 29 -17.04 -18.11 4.93
C PRO A 29 -16.77 -17.68 6.38
N ILE A 30 -15.50 -17.64 6.77
CA ILE A 30 -15.09 -17.12 8.06
C ILE A 30 -14.52 -15.73 7.84
N LEU A 31 -15.15 -14.74 8.47
CA LEU A 31 -14.66 -13.37 8.47
C LEU A 31 -13.86 -13.13 9.74
N PHE A 32 -12.88 -12.25 9.68
CA PHE A 32 -12.15 -11.79 10.85
C PHE A 32 -12.09 -10.27 10.92
N ARG A 33 -11.86 -9.78 12.13
CA ARG A 33 -11.65 -8.38 12.46
C ARG A 33 -10.55 -8.29 13.50
N ALA A 34 -9.47 -7.59 13.15
CA ALA A 34 -8.47 -7.13 14.11
C ALA A 34 -8.69 -5.63 14.31
N HIS A 35 -8.84 -5.16 15.54
CA HIS A 35 -9.06 -3.74 15.80
C HIS A 35 -8.51 -3.35 17.17
N ALA A 36 -8.04 -2.10 17.28
CA ALA A 36 -7.77 -1.52 18.58
C ALA A 36 -9.10 -1.36 19.34
N ARG A 37 -9.16 -1.92 20.55
CA ARG A 37 -10.29 -1.77 21.47
C ARG A 37 -10.08 -0.61 22.43
N SER A 38 -8.82 -0.24 22.64
CA SER A 38 -8.34 0.88 23.45
C SER A 38 -6.88 1.13 23.08
N ALA A 39 -6.33 2.25 23.55
CA ALA A 39 -4.91 2.59 23.36
C ALA A 39 -3.89 1.50 23.75
N ALA A 40 -4.27 0.51 24.59
CA ALA A 40 -3.39 -0.55 25.08
C ALA A 40 -3.84 -1.97 24.74
N THR A 41 -4.87 -2.16 23.91
CA THR A 41 -5.39 -3.51 23.61
C THR A 41 -5.86 -3.65 22.18
N LEU A 42 -5.31 -4.64 21.48
CA LEU A 42 -5.79 -5.10 20.18
C LEU A 42 -6.73 -6.30 20.37
N ARG A 43 -7.91 -6.25 19.79
CA ARG A 43 -8.87 -7.36 19.79
C ARG A 43 -8.92 -8.02 18.41
N VAL A 44 -8.82 -9.34 18.39
CA VAL A 44 -8.95 -10.15 17.18
C VAL A 44 -10.13 -11.08 17.35
N VAL A 45 -11.05 -11.05 16.39
CA VAL A 45 -12.25 -11.91 16.35
C VAL A 45 -12.35 -12.55 14.98
N ALA A 46 -12.69 -13.83 14.93
CA ALA A 46 -13.09 -14.55 13.72
C ALA A 46 -14.47 -15.16 13.91
N THR A 47 -15.35 -15.10 12.91
CA THR A 47 -16.73 -15.60 13.01
C THR A 47 -17.32 -15.98 11.65
N ASP A 48 -18.27 -16.92 11.67
CA ASP A 48 -19.13 -17.24 10.53
C ASP A 48 -20.35 -16.31 10.40
N CYS A 49 -20.43 -15.26 11.25
CA CYS A 49 -21.55 -14.34 11.41
C CYS A 49 -22.89 -15.04 11.70
N HIS A 50 -22.87 -16.24 12.26
CA HIS A 50 -24.08 -17.03 12.49
C HIS A 50 -24.10 -17.69 13.86
N SER A 51 -23.15 -18.57 14.14
CA SER A 51 -23.17 -19.45 15.31
C SER A 51 -21.80 -19.68 15.93
N LEU A 52 -20.72 -19.41 15.20
CA LEU A 52 -19.36 -19.67 15.62
C LEU A 52 -18.59 -18.36 15.72
N ALA A 53 -17.88 -18.20 16.83
CA ALA A 53 -16.96 -17.10 17.01
C ALA A 53 -15.74 -17.56 17.82
N TRP A 54 -14.58 -17.06 17.44
CA TRP A 54 -13.33 -17.19 18.17
C TRP A 54 -12.75 -15.80 18.37
N GLY A 55 -12.06 -15.58 19.49
CA GLY A 55 -11.40 -14.31 19.70
C GLY A 55 -10.33 -14.34 20.78
N CYS A 56 -9.54 -13.27 20.79
CA CYS A 56 -8.59 -12.98 21.84
C CYS A 56 -8.42 -11.45 21.98
N SER A 57 -7.80 -11.04 23.08
CA SER A 57 -7.36 -9.67 23.31
C SER A 57 -5.86 -9.72 23.59
N LEU A 58 -5.09 -8.93 22.86
CA LEU A 58 -3.64 -8.82 22.97
C LEU A 58 -3.33 -7.47 23.61
N SER A 59 -2.65 -7.49 24.74
CA SER A 59 -2.05 -6.32 25.36
C SER A 59 -0.82 -5.85 24.57
N VAL A 60 -0.28 -4.67 24.90
CA VAL A 60 0.99 -4.21 24.33
C VAL A 60 2.12 -5.21 24.59
N SER A 61 2.14 -5.86 25.75
CA SER A 61 3.13 -6.90 26.07
C SER A 61 2.95 -8.14 25.21
N ASP A 62 1.72 -8.64 25.03
CA ASP A 62 1.46 -9.80 24.16
C ASP A 62 1.85 -9.52 22.70
N LEU A 63 1.69 -8.26 22.26
CA LEU A 63 2.10 -7.80 20.93
C LEU A 63 3.62 -7.65 20.81
N ASP A 64 4.32 -7.31 21.90
CA ASP A 64 5.78 -7.26 21.94
C ASP A 64 6.37 -8.68 21.88
N ASP A 65 5.80 -9.61 22.65
CA ASP A 65 6.13 -11.03 22.59
C ASP A 65 5.88 -11.58 21.17
N LEU A 66 4.74 -11.23 20.55
CA LEU A 66 4.46 -11.60 19.16
C LEU A 66 5.48 -11.01 18.18
N ARG A 67 5.94 -9.78 18.40
CA ARG A 67 6.98 -9.15 17.56
C ARG A 67 8.29 -9.93 17.64
N ASP A 68 8.68 -10.32 18.85
CA ASP A 68 9.90 -11.09 19.10
C ASP A 68 9.81 -12.50 18.50
N ASP A 69 8.66 -13.18 18.65
CA ASP A 69 8.40 -14.51 18.08
C ASP A 69 8.46 -14.51 16.55
N VAL A 70 7.95 -13.46 15.92
CA VAL A 70 7.97 -13.32 14.45
C VAL A 70 9.37 -12.91 13.96
N GLY A 71 10.18 -12.30 14.83
CA GLY A 71 11.56 -11.90 14.52
C GLY A 71 11.66 -10.65 13.66
N ILE A 72 10.70 -9.72 13.78
CA ILE A 72 10.70 -8.47 13.02
C ILE A 72 11.46 -7.41 13.81
N GLY A 73 12.65 -7.09 13.34
CA GLY A 73 13.39 -5.92 13.82
C GLY A 73 12.76 -4.62 13.33
N GLY A 74 13.07 -3.51 14.01
CA GLY A 74 12.58 -2.18 13.66
C GLY A 74 11.86 -1.51 14.83
N SER A 75 11.16 -0.42 14.52
CA SER A 75 10.35 0.29 15.50
C SER A 75 9.04 -0.44 15.79
N TRP A 76 8.35 -0.01 16.85
CA TRP A 76 7.00 -0.50 17.15
C TRP A 76 6.01 -0.24 16.02
N VAL A 77 6.09 0.93 15.39
CA VAL A 77 5.22 1.30 14.27
C VAL A 77 5.47 0.41 13.06
N ASP A 78 6.74 0.09 12.75
CA ASP A 78 7.08 -0.83 11.67
C ASP A 78 6.45 -2.22 11.88
N PHE A 79 6.45 -2.70 13.14
CA PHE A 79 5.79 -3.95 13.48
C PHE A 79 4.27 -3.88 13.33
N LEU A 80 3.62 -2.82 13.81
CA LEU A 80 2.17 -2.65 13.65
C LEU A 80 1.77 -2.56 12.17
N ASP A 81 2.54 -1.83 11.36
CA ASP A 81 2.36 -1.74 9.91
C ASP A 81 2.54 -3.10 9.23
N TYR A 82 3.53 -3.88 9.68
CA TYR A 82 3.72 -5.24 9.21
C TYR A 82 2.56 -6.16 9.57
N LEU A 83 2.08 -6.11 10.82
CA LEU A 83 0.93 -6.88 11.30
C LEU A 83 -0.31 -6.54 10.49
N LYS A 84 -0.59 -5.24 10.31
CA LYS A 84 -1.70 -4.72 9.51
C LYS A 84 -1.61 -5.16 8.06
N SER A 85 -0.43 -5.06 7.45
CA SER A 85 -0.17 -5.52 6.08
C SER A 85 -0.34 -7.02 5.92
N SER A 86 0.07 -7.81 6.93
CA SER A 86 -0.07 -9.27 6.92
C SER A 86 -1.54 -9.67 7.00
N LEU A 87 -2.32 -9.05 7.89
CA LEU A 87 -3.74 -9.29 8.01
C LEU A 87 -4.53 -8.76 6.79
N SER A 88 -4.03 -7.74 6.11
CA SER A 88 -4.64 -7.22 4.89
C SER A 88 -4.20 -7.97 3.62
N SER A 89 -3.27 -8.93 3.73
CA SER A 89 -2.91 -9.77 2.60
C SER A 89 -4.07 -10.75 2.35
N GLY A 90 -4.41 -11.02 1.09
CA GLY A 90 -5.49 -11.97 0.76
C GLY A 90 -5.20 -13.44 1.15
N GLU A 91 -4.15 -13.68 1.93
CA GLU A 91 -3.63 -15.00 2.31
C GLU A 91 -3.76 -15.25 3.83
N VAL A 92 -4.88 -14.86 4.43
CA VAL A 92 -5.19 -15.19 5.83
C VAL A 92 -5.86 -16.57 5.92
N LYS A 93 -5.39 -17.38 6.86
CA LYS A 93 -5.89 -18.72 7.14
C LYS A 93 -6.34 -18.84 8.58
N LEU A 94 -7.33 -19.70 8.81
CA LEU A 94 -7.76 -20.09 10.13
C LEU A 94 -7.51 -21.58 10.31
N LEU A 95 -6.54 -21.93 11.17
CA LEU A 95 -6.19 -23.31 11.48
C LEU A 95 -6.93 -23.74 12.74
N PHE A 96 -7.75 -24.79 12.66
CA PHE A 96 -8.39 -25.36 13.84
C PHE A 96 -7.43 -26.32 14.54
N ALA A 97 -7.49 -26.38 15.88
CA ALA A 97 -6.74 -27.38 16.63
C ALA A 97 -7.17 -28.79 16.19
N GLY A 98 -6.30 -29.46 15.43
CA GLY A 98 -6.57 -30.75 14.83
C GLY A 98 -6.50 -31.90 15.81
N ASP A 99 -7.52 -32.08 16.66
CA ASP A 99 -7.88 -33.39 17.25
C ASP A 99 -9.33 -33.51 17.79
N GLN A 100 -10.24 -32.65 17.34
CA GLN A 100 -11.61 -32.60 17.89
C GLN A 100 -12.53 -33.74 17.42
N LEU A 101 -12.00 -34.86 16.90
CA LEU A 101 -12.78 -36.07 16.66
C LEU A 101 -12.72 -37.06 17.84
N ARG A 102 -11.74 -37.00 18.74
CA ARG A 102 -11.62 -38.02 19.81
C ARG A 102 -11.03 -37.47 21.11
N LYS A 103 -11.93 -37.14 22.06
CA LYS A 103 -11.68 -37.06 23.51
C LYS A 103 -10.86 -35.86 23.99
N SER A 104 -11.49 -34.70 24.15
CA SER A 104 -11.59 -34.01 25.46
C SER A 104 -12.24 -32.64 25.29
N THR A 105 -13.24 -32.35 26.12
CA THR A 105 -13.76 -31.00 26.35
C THR A 105 -12.66 -30.18 27.03
N GLY A 106 -11.93 -29.32 26.30
CA GLY A 106 -10.91 -28.52 26.95
C GLY A 106 -10.32 -27.35 26.18
N SER A 107 -10.17 -27.41 24.86
CA SER A 107 -9.62 -26.26 24.12
C SER A 107 -10.07 -26.29 22.66
N ASP A 108 -11.29 -25.80 22.41
CA ASP A 108 -11.73 -25.46 21.06
C ASP A 108 -11.00 -24.17 20.65
N GLY A 109 -9.78 -24.34 20.16
CA GLY A 109 -8.89 -23.25 19.78
C GLY A 109 -8.71 -23.16 18.26
N ALA A 110 -8.55 -21.94 17.76
CA ALA A 110 -8.19 -21.68 16.38
C ALA A 110 -6.94 -20.79 16.32
N LYS A 111 -6.19 -20.83 15.23
CA LYS A 111 -5.05 -19.95 14.99
C LYS A 111 -5.26 -19.16 13.72
N LEU A 112 -5.27 -17.84 13.84
CA LEU A 112 -5.27 -16.94 12.69
C LEU A 112 -3.83 -16.80 12.21
N VAL A 113 -3.60 -17.16 10.96
CA VAL A 113 -2.29 -17.23 10.34
C VAL A 113 -2.27 -16.33 9.13
N ALA A 114 -1.34 -15.39 9.09
CA ALA A 114 -1.25 -14.38 8.03
C ALA A 114 0.20 -14.06 7.68
N THR A 115 0.46 -13.86 6.38
CA THR A 115 1.79 -13.42 5.90
C THR A 115 1.62 -12.23 4.97
N LYS A 116 2.47 -11.21 5.11
CA LYS A 116 2.44 -10.04 4.23
C LYS A 116 2.73 -10.39 2.77
N ALA A 117 3.69 -11.30 2.54
CA ALA A 117 4.06 -11.79 1.23
C ALA A 117 4.84 -13.10 1.36
N LYS A 118 4.86 -13.89 0.28
CA LYS A 118 5.61 -15.14 0.23
C LYS A 118 7.08 -14.94 0.62
N GLY A 119 7.56 -15.73 1.58
CA GLY A 119 8.94 -15.71 2.07
C GLY A 119 9.19 -14.72 3.22
N LEU A 120 8.19 -13.95 3.65
CA LEU A 120 8.27 -13.12 4.84
C LEU A 120 7.77 -13.84 6.11
N PRO A 121 8.18 -13.40 7.30
CA PRO A 121 7.76 -14.00 8.57
C PRO A 121 6.24 -14.12 8.72
N LEU A 122 5.80 -15.22 9.34
CA LEU A 122 4.40 -15.54 9.49
C LEU A 122 3.86 -14.99 10.82
N ILE A 123 2.77 -14.23 10.77
CA ILE A 123 2.00 -13.87 11.96
C ILE A 123 1.12 -15.06 12.34
N THR A 124 1.17 -15.48 13.59
CA THR A 124 0.26 -16.49 14.15
C THR A 124 -0.37 -15.97 15.44
N ILE A 125 -1.69 -15.83 15.46
CA ILE A 125 -2.45 -15.36 16.63
C ILE A 125 -3.37 -16.49 17.09
N SER A 126 -3.24 -16.90 18.34
CA SER A 126 -4.14 -17.90 18.93
C SER A 126 -5.47 -17.25 19.31
N LEU A 127 -6.56 -17.92 18.96
CA LEU A 127 -7.94 -17.52 19.24
C LEU A 127 -8.62 -18.61 20.06
N HIS A 128 -9.49 -18.18 20.97
CA HIS A 128 -10.26 -19.08 21.83
C HIS A 128 -11.72 -19.09 21.40
N SER A 129 -12.35 -20.26 21.41
CA SER A 129 -13.78 -20.39 21.13
C SER A 129 -14.60 -19.58 22.13
N VAL A 130 -15.52 -18.77 21.60
CA VAL A 130 -16.49 -18.02 22.37
C VAL A 130 -17.75 -18.87 22.45
N THR A 131 -18.15 -19.24 23.67
CA THR A 131 -19.29 -20.13 23.90
C THR A 131 -20.37 -19.47 24.77
N GLY A 132 -21.61 -19.98 24.64
CA GLY A 132 -22.74 -19.54 25.43
C GLY A 132 -23.34 -18.21 24.97
N ALA A 133 -23.97 -17.48 25.89
CA ALA A 133 -24.67 -16.23 25.60
C ALA A 133 -23.75 -15.12 25.04
N VAL A 134 -22.44 -15.20 25.29
CA VAL A 134 -21.46 -14.21 24.83
C VAL A 134 -21.20 -14.32 23.32
N THR A 135 -21.45 -15.48 22.71
CA THR A 135 -21.21 -15.69 21.27
C THR A 135 -22.07 -14.74 20.41
N SER A 136 -23.35 -14.58 20.74
CA SER A 136 -24.24 -13.66 20.01
C SER A 136 -23.80 -12.21 20.14
N ASP A 137 -23.33 -11.79 21.32
CA ASP A 137 -22.88 -10.42 21.55
C ASP A 137 -21.61 -10.11 20.74
N VAL A 138 -20.67 -11.05 20.70
CA VAL A 138 -19.46 -10.93 19.87
C VAL A 138 -19.80 -10.85 18.38
N ILE A 139 -20.75 -11.66 17.91
CA ILE A 139 -21.21 -11.62 16.51
C ILE A 139 -21.92 -10.30 16.20
N ALA A 140 -22.73 -9.79 17.13
CA ALA A 140 -23.42 -8.50 16.97
C ALA A 140 -22.43 -7.34 16.91
N GLU A 141 -21.46 -7.30 17.83
CA GLU A 141 -20.38 -6.31 17.87
C GLU A 141 -19.53 -6.36 16.58
N PHE A 142 -19.20 -7.57 16.12
CA PHE A 142 -18.50 -7.78 14.85
C PHE A 142 -19.31 -7.22 13.68
N SER A 143 -20.58 -7.57 13.58
CA SER A 143 -21.48 -7.17 12.50
C SER A 143 -21.68 -5.66 12.45
N LEU A 144 -21.84 -5.02 13.62
CA LEU A 144 -21.96 -3.57 13.71
C LEU A 144 -20.67 -2.87 13.25
N GLY A 145 -19.51 -3.39 13.66
CA GLY A 145 -18.21 -2.90 13.22
C GLY A 145 -18.03 -3.01 11.70
N LEU A 146 -18.41 -4.16 11.13
CA LEU A 146 -18.32 -4.40 9.68
C LEU A 146 -19.24 -3.45 8.90
N TYR A 147 -20.48 -3.26 9.35
CA TYR A 147 -21.41 -2.32 8.72
C TYR A 147 -20.90 -0.87 8.78
N GLY A 148 -20.34 -0.47 9.93
CA GLY A 148 -19.70 0.84 10.08
C GLY A 148 -18.56 1.05 9.08
N ALA A 149 -17.65 0.08 8.99
CA ALA A 149 -16.54 0.13 8.03
C ALA A 149 -17.02 0.18 6.57
N TYR A 150 -18.04 -0.62 6.23
CA TYR A 150 -18.65 -0.60 4.90
C TYR A 150 -19.24 0.76 4.54
N ARG A 151 -19.95 1.42 5.46
CA ARG A 151 -20.50 2.77 5.21
C ARG A 151 -19.41 3.78 4.93
N THR A 152 -18.37 3.81 5.75
CA THR A 152 -17.23 4.72 5.55
C THR A 152 -16.54 4.46 4.21
N ALA A 153 -16.28 3.19 3.86
CA ALA A 153 -15.67 2.84 2.59
C ALA A 153 -16.54 3.27 1.39
N ARG A 154 -17.86 3.05 1.48
CA ARG A 154 -18.81 3.47 0.45
C ARG A 154 -18.84 4.98 0.26
N GLU A 155 -18.83 5.75 1.35
CA GLU A 155 -18.79 7.21 1.30
C GLU A 155 -17.48 7.73 0.66
N LEU A 156 -16.35 7.11 0.97
CA LEU A 156 -15.06 7.46 0.38
C LEU A 156 -15.05 7.21 -1.13
N VAL A 157 -15.47 6.01 -1.56
CA VAL A 157 -15.57 5.67 -2.99
C VAL A 157 -16.53 6.61 -3.72
N SER A 158 -17.63 7.01 -3.10
CA SER A 158 -18.55 7.99 -3.69
C SER A 158 -17.89 9.35 -3.93
N LYS A 159 -17.08 9.83 -2.97
CA LYS A 159 -16.34 11.09 -3.11
C LYS A 159 -15.25 11.01 -4.18
N GLU A 160 -14.51 9.91 -4.24
CA GLU A 160 -13.51 9.67 -5.29
C GLU A 160 -14.15 9.61 -6.68
N GLN A 161 -15.31 8.97 -6.80
CA GLN A 161 -16.06 8.91 -8.06
C GLN A 161 -16.51 10.30 -8.52
N GLU A 162 -16.95 11.15 -7.60
CA GLU A 162 -17.32 12.54 -7.90
C GLU A 162 -16.10 13.34 -8.37
N GLN A 163 -14.98 13.25 -7.65
CA GLN A 163 -13.73 13.91 -8.02
C GLN A 163 -13.22 13.45 -9.40
N MET A 164 -13.28 12.14 -9.67
CA MET A 164 -12.92 11.57 -10.97
C MET A 164 -13.80 12.14 -12.10
N SER A 165 -15.10 12.29 -11.84
CA SER A 165 -16.04 12.83 -12.82
C SER A 165 -15.74 14.30 -13.13
N GLN A 166 -15.42 15.10 -12.11
CA GLN A 166 -15.00 16.49 -12.28
C GLN A 166 -13.70 16.59 -13.09
N LEU A 167 -12.67 15.80 -12.72
CA LEU A 167 -11.39 15.80 -13.40
C LEU A 167 -11.50 15.36 -14.87
N MET A 168 -12.35 14.36 -15.15
CA MET A 168 -12.63 13.90 -16.51
C MET A 168 -13.30 15.00 -17.34
N GLY A 169 -14.24 15.75 -16.75
CA GLY A 169 -14.86 16.92 -17.37
C GLY A 169 -13.81 17.98 -17.73
N SER A 170 -12.95 18.36 -16.78
CA SER A 170 -11.85 19.31 -17.03
C SER A 170 -10.90 18.82 -18.11
N LEU A 171 -10.51 17.55 -18.08
CA LEU A 171 -9.64 16.94 -19.09
C LEU A 171 -10.25 17.01 -20.49
N SER A 172 -11.56 16.78 -20.62
CA SER A 172 -12.28 16.92 -21.89
C SER A 172 -12.25 18.35 -22.40
N THR A 173 -12.55 19.33 -21.54
CA THR A 173 -12.50 20.75 -21.94
C THR A 173 -11.10 21.19 -22.35
N GLU A 174 -10.06 20.68 -21.69
CA GLU A 174 -8.68 21.01 -22.03
C GLU A 174 -8.25 20.35 -23.35
N ARG A 175 -8.70 19.11 -23.61
CA ARG A 175 -8.48 18.43 -24.90
C ARG A 175 -9.14 19.18 -26.05
N GLU A 176 -10.37 19.66 -25.88
CA GLU A 176 -11.08 20.44 -26.91
C GLU A 176 -10.34 21.75 -27.21
N LYS A 177 -9.92 22.50 -26.18
CA LYS A 177 -9.11 23.72 -26.35
C LYS A 177 -7.81 23.42 -27.09
N ASN A 178 -7.15 22.32 -26.74
CA ASN A 178 -5.90 21.92 -27.39
C ASN A 178 -6.13 21.57 -28.87
N GLU A 179 -7.20 20.86 -29.20
CA GLU A 179 -7.57 20.57 -30.58
C GLU A 179 -7.85 21.85 -31.39
N ILE A 180 -8.57 22.81 -30.79
CA ILE A 180 -8.83 24.12 -31.42
C ILE A 180 -7.51 24.85 -31.67
N MET A 181 -6.62 24.90 -30.67
CA MET A 181 -5.32 25.56 -30.79
C MET A 181 -4.44 24.90 -31.86
N GLN A 182 -4.45 23.58 -31.94
CA GLN A 182 -3.73 22.82 -32.97
C GLN A 182 -4.26 23.16 -34.37
N LYS A 183 -5.58 23.20 -34.56
CA LYS A 183 -6.21 23.62 -35.83
C LYS A 183 -5.83 25.05 -36.20
N GLN A 184 -5.80 25.97 -35.23
CA GLN A 184 -5.37 27.35 -35.45
C GLN A 184 -3.90 27.41 -35.90
N LEU A 185 -3.00 26.69 -35.23
CA LEU A 185 -1.58 26.65 -35.57
C LEU A 185 -1.35 26.10 -36.98
N GLU A 186 -2.05 25.02 -37.34
CA GLU A 186 -1.99 24.45 -38.69
C GLU A 186 -2.44 25.47 -39.74
N SER A 187 -3.55 26.18 -39.51
CA SER A 187 -4.07 27.18 -40.45
C SER A 187 -3.06 28.30 -40.74
N LEU A 188 -2.33 28.77 -39.73
CA LEU A 188 -1.27 29.78 -39.87
C LEU A 188 -0.07 29.22 -40.67
N SER A 189 0.31 27.97 -40.42
CA SER A 189 1.41 27.31 -41.14
C SER A 189 1.15 27.14 -42.65
N PHE A 190 -0.11 26.95 -43.06
CA PHE A 190 -0.50 26.89 -44.48
C PHE A 190 -0.47 28.27 -45.16
N LEU A 191 -0.66 29.34 -44.39
CA LEU A 191 -0.66 30.72 -44.89
C LEU A 191 0.75 31.17 -45.26
N ASP A 192 1.77 30.77 -44.49
CA ASP A 192 3.18 30.99 -44.82
C ASP A 192 3.60 30.25 -46.11
N LYS A 193 3.18 28.99 -46.28
CA LYS A 193 3.48 28.21 -47.49
C LYS A 193 2.85 28.83 -48.75
N ARG A 194 1.70 29.48 -48.64
CA ARG A 194 1.04 30.16 -49.78
C ARG A 194 1.62 31.54 -50.09
N LYS A 195 2.28 32.21 -49.14
CA LYS A 195 3.04 33.45 -49.40
C LYS A 195 4.42 33.17 -50.00
N ALA A 196 4.97 31.98 -49.80
CA ALA A 196 6.25 31.56 -50.40
C ALA A 196 6.18 31.19 -51.90
N THR A 197 5.04 31.37 -52.57
CA THR A 197 4.91 31.05 -54.00
C THR A 197 4.30 32.20 -54.80
N LYS A 198 5.15 33.14 -55.22
CA LYS A 198 5.08 33.78 -56.55
C LYS A 198 6.47 34.33 -56.98
N PRO A 199 6.86 34.21 -58.26
CA PRO A 199 8.20 34.50 -58.77
C PRO A 199 8.35 35.89 -59.42
N LYS A 200 9.55 36.48 -59.37
CA LYS A 200 10.28 37.27 -60.40
C LYS A 200 11.39 38.12 -59.73
N LEU A 201 12.66 37.87 -60.06
CA LEU A 201 13.50 38.58 -61.04
C LEU A 201 13.89 40.03 -60.64
N LEU A 202 15.20 40.16 -60.37
CA LEU A 202 16.17 41.24 -60.61
C LEU A 202 16.09 42.60 -59.89
N ALA A 203 17.26 42.91 -59.28
CA ALA A 203 17.97 44.20 -59.17
C ALA A 203 17.34 45.25 -58.23
N ASP A 204 18.03 46.01 -57.39
CA ASP A 204 19.46 46.23 -57.15
C ASP A 204 19.61 47.00 -55.82
N GLN A 205 20.83 47.01 -55.27
CA GLN A 205 21.41 48.05 -54.39
C GLN A 205 21.07 48.16 -52.88
N VAL A 206 22.11 47.84 -52.09
CA VAL A 206 22.47 48.32 -50.73
C VAL A 206 22.99 49.79 -50.83
N PRO A 207 22.99 50.65 -49.79
CA PRO A 207 23.87 50.56 -48.59
C PRO A 207 23.18 50.97 -47.26
N SER A 208 23.39 50.35 -46.10
CA SER A 208 24.51 50.44 -45.14
C SER A 208 24.92 51.86 -44.67
N VAL A 209 24.81 52.07 -43.34
CA VAL A 209 25.82 52.62 -42.39
C VAL A 209 25.33 53.71 -41.39
N SER A 210 25.52 53.40 -40.09
CA SER A 210 25.82 54.23 -38.88
C SER A 210 24.73 55.07 -38.19
N ALA A 211 24.35 54.81 -36.92
CA ALA A 211 25.05 55.01 -35.62
C ALA A 211 24.95 56.49 -35.13
N VAL A 212 24.73 56.89 -33.87
CA VAL A 212 24.67 56.31 -32.50
C VAL A 212 24.17 57.43 -31.55
N THR A 213 23.39 57.14 -30.49
CA THR A 213 23.65 57.48 -29.05
C THR A 213 22.46 57.03 -28.20
N LEU A 214 22.58 55.99 -27.36
CA LEU A 214 23.11 55.89 -25.99
C LEU A 214 22.31 56.66 -24.92
N GLY A 215 21.51 55.90 -24.15
CA GLY A 215 20.90 56.31 -22.88
C GLY A 215 20.63 55.06 -22.05
N SER A 216 21.49 54.81 -21.06
CA SER A 216 21.49 53.70 -20.11
C SER A 216 20.29 53.77 -19.15
N ASP A 217 19.63 52.64 -18.90
CA ASP A 217 19.62 52.06 -17.55
C ASP A 217 19.21 50.57 -17.53
N GLN A 218 20.01 49.83 -16.76
CA GLN A 218 20.00 48.41 -16.39
C GLN A 218 18.71 48.03 -15.62
N VAL A 219 18.24 46.80 -15.40
CA VAL A 219 18.70 45.38 -15.37
C VAL A 219 17.38 44.58 -15.13
N THR A 220 17.09 43.37 -15.62
CA THR A 220 17.58 42.05 -15.16
C THR A 220 17.06 40.97 -16.13
N ALA A 221 17.92 40.05 -16.57
CA ALA A 221 17.54 38.86 -17.33
C ALA A 221 17.31 37.66 -16.40
N PRO A 222 16.32 36.77 -16.65
CA PRO A 222 16.21 35.54 -15.90
C PRO A 222 17.25 34.51 -16.39
N VAL A 223 17.88 33.90 -15.40
CA VAL A 223 18.86 32.82 -15.51
C VAL A 223 18.27 31.62 -16.25
N GLN A 224 18.98 31.16 -17.28
CA GLN A 224 18.75 29.91 -17.97
C GLN A 224 19.17 28.74 -17.06
N GLN A 225 18.24 28.19 -16.28
CA GLN A 225 18.42 26.90 -15.63
C GLN A 225 18.12 25.78 -16.63
N GLN A 226 19.19 25.21 -17.16
CA GLN A 226 19.19 24.01 -17.98
C GLN A 226 18.89 22.81 -17.06
N ILE A 227 17.65 22.31 -17.09
CA ILE A 227 17.26 21.06 -16.43
C ILE A 227 17.79 19.90 -17.29
N SER A 228 18.95 19.37 -16.91
CA SER A 228 19.50 18.14 -17.47
C SER A 228 18.67 16.94 -16.99
N VAL A 229 18.00 16.27 -17.93
CA VAL A 229 17.32 14.99 -17.72
C VAL A 229 18.37 13.87 -17.71
N PRO A 230 18.53 13.05 -16.65
CA PRO A 230 19.40 11.89 -16.73
C PRO A 230 18.64 10.71 -17.35
N SER A 231 19.11 10.24 -18.50
CA SER A 231 18.81 8.89 -19.02
C SER A 231 19.98 7.95 -18.71
N PRO A 232 19.72 6.63 -18.57
CA PRO A 232 20.53 5.73 -17.76
C PRO A 232 21.81 5.30 -18.46
N SER A 233 22.95 5.52 -17.81
CA SER A 233 24.24 5.04 -18.31
C SER A 233 24.66 3.76 -17.59
N LYS A 234 24.87 2.71 -18.39
CA LYS A 234 25.40 1.39 -18.02
C LYS A 234 26.77 1.52 -17.35
N ALA A 235 26.94 0.92 -16.17
CA ALA A 235 28.25 0.70 -15.57
C ALA A 235 28.84 -0.66 -16.01
N PRO A 236 30.17 -0.75 -16.30
CA PRO A 236 30.85 -1.98 -16.66
C PRO A 236 31.21 -2.85 -15.43
N PRO A 237 31.49 -4.17 -15.60
CA PRO A 237 31.63 -5.09 -14.49
C PRO A 237 33.02 -5.02 -13.84
N ALA A 238 33.04 -4.87 -12.51
CA ALA A 238 34.26 -5.02 -11.71
C ALA A 238 34.52 -6.51 -11.42
N LYS A 239 35.74 -6.96 -11.74
CA LYS A 239 36.28 -8.29 -11.43
C LYS A 239 36.33 -8.49 -9.91
N VAL A 240 35.73 -9.58 -9.42
CA VAL A 240 35.96 -10.10 -8.07
C VAL A 240 36.67 -11.45 -8.16
N THR A 241 37.83 -11.47 -7.52
CA THR A 241 38.78 -12.58 -7.39
C THR A 241 38.18 -13.74 -6.60
N LYS A 242 38.34 -14.96 -7.12
CA LYS A 242 38.02 -16.22 -6.42
C LYS A 242 38.81 -16.32 -5.11
N ARG A 243 38.13 -16.57 -3.99
CA ARG A 243 38.78 -17.18 -2.82
C ARG A 243 37.88 -18.24 -2.17
N VAL A 244 38.39 -19.46 -2.36
CA VAL A 244 38.14 -20.78 -1.76
C VAL A 244 37.51 -20.79 -0.36
N ALA A 245 36.51 -21.66 -0.19
CA ALA A 245 35.88 -22.03 1.07
C ALA A 245 36.77 -22.95 1.91
N PRO A 246 36.72 -22.88 3.26
CA PRO A 246 37.15 -23.96 4.12
C PRO A 246 35.94 -24.81 4.56
N THR A 247 35.96 -26.05 4.12
CA THR A 247 35.14 -27.18 4.59
C THR A 247 35.45 -27.47 6.06
N SER A 248 34.46 -27.39 6.95
CA SER A 248 34.57 -27.95 8.30
C SER A 248 33.74 -29.24 8.38
N ARG A 249 34.42 -30.38 8.32
CA ARG A 249 33.87 -31.69 8.69
C ARG A 249 33.86 -31.77 10.21
N ARG A 250 32.69 -31.92 10.84
CA ARG A 250 32.60 -32.49 12.19
C ARG A 250 32.34 -33.98 12.08
N LEU A 251 33.25 -34.73 12.69
CA LEU A 251 33.20 -36.18 12.88
C LEU A 251 32.08 -36.52 13.87
N TYR A 252 31.31 -37.54 13.52
CA TYR A 252 30.57 -38.35 14.48
C TYR A 252 31.57 -39.04 15.41
N ASN A 253 31.26 -39.08 16.71
CA ASN A 253 31.63 -40.20 17.58
C ASN A 253 30.74 -40.16 18.83
N ASN A 254 29.93 -41.22 18.97
CA ASN A 254 29.44 -41.79 20.23
C ASN A 254 30.09 -43.18 20.32
N PRO A 255 30.41 -43.67 21.51
CA PRO A 255 29.38 -44.24 22.39
C PRO A 255 29.34 -43.66 23.80
#